data_AF-A0A4Y7T8N1-F1
#
_entry.id   AF-A0A4Y7T8N1-F1
#
_cell.length_a   1.000
_cell.length_b   1.000
_cell.length_c   1.000
_cell.angle_alpha   90.00
_cell.angle_beta   90.00
_cell.angle_gamma   90.00
#
_symmetry.space_group_name_H-M   'P 1'
#
loop_
_entity.id
_entity.type
_entity.pdbx_description
1 polymer ?
#
loop_
_entity_poly.entity_id
_entity_poly.type
_entity_poly.pdbx_seq_one_letter_code
_entity_poly.pdbx_strand_id
1 'polypeptide(L)'
;MEDGSVMLQAENTQFKVHRGLLARVSTIFSDVFSVPQPPKGNEVVEGCPVVHLQDTAEDVQFLMGTLYGQRCHSKEPIDPWVATALLRLGRKYEIQFLFNEVVARLKADLPCTLTQHDSPGARSWKEFQVTTSNLQYLTEFAHDCGIPELRCVLPIAYYWTTNRPGVSIIKGDEDYGPYYPAYKASA
;
A
#
# COMPACT_ATOMS: atom_id res chain seq x y z
N MET A 1 -9.46 -25.42 16.59
CA MET A 1 -9.54 -24.13 15.88
C MET A 1 -9.10 -24.40 14.46
N GLU A 2 -10.06 -24.47 13.55
CA GLU A 2 -9.86 -24.77 12.12
C GLU A 2 -9.36 -23.51 11.41
N ASP A 3 -8.10 -23.16 11.57
CA ASP A 3 -7.48 -22.13 10.73
C ASP A 3 -7.23 -22.73 9.34
N GLY A 4 -8.32 -23.02 8.62
CA GLY A 4 -8.28 -23.51 7.25
C GLY A 4 -7.61 -22.49 6.33
N SER A 5 -7.06 -22.97 5.22
CA SER A 5 -6.56 -22.10 4.16
C SER A 5 -7.72 -21.59 3.31
N VAL A 6 -7.57 -20.40 2.76
CA VAL A 6 -8.46 -19.78 1.77
C VAL A 6 -7.62 -19.36 0.57
N MET A 7 -8.21 -19.42 -0.63
CA MET A 7 -7.59 -18.92 -1.85
C MET A 7 -8.15 -17.54 -2.13
N LEU A 8 -7.29 -16.52 -2.16
CA LEU A 8 -7.66 -15.21 -2.68
C LEU A 8 -7.33 -15.17 -4.17
N GLN A 9 -8.32 -14.89 -5.01
CA GLN A 9 -8.13 -14.66 -6.44
C GLN A 9 -8.10 -13.15 -6.69
N ALA A 10 -7.00 -12.64 -7.24
CA ALA A 10 -6.89 -11.27 -7.73
C ALA A 10 -6.40 -11.32 -9.17
N GLU A 11 -7.18 -10.76 -10.10
CA GLU A 11 -6.95 -10.90 -11.55
C GLU A 11 -6.75 -12.38 -11.94
N ASN A 12 -5.58 -12.75 -12.48
CA ASN A 12 -5.24 -14.13 -12.87
C ASN A 12 -4.30 -14.81 -11.86
N THR A 13 -4.14 -14.26 -10.66
CA THR A 13 -3.21 -14.76 -9.64
C THR A 13 -3.96 -15.23 -8.39
N GLN A 14 -3.49 -16.35 -7.84
CA GLN A 14 -4.04 -16.96 -6.65
C GLN A 14 -3.06 -16.90 -5.49
N PHE A 15 -3.58 -16.52 -4.32
CA PHE A 15 -2.82 -16.46 -3.08
C PHE A 15 -3.44 -17.41 -2.06
N LYS A 16 -2.70 -18.47 -1.71
CA LYS A 16 -3.07 -19.39 -0.64
C LYS A 16 -2.65 -18.81 0.71
N VAL A 17 -3.63 -18.53 1.57
CA VAL A 17 -3.41 -17.81 2.82
C VAL A 17 -4.21 -18.43 3.96
N HIS A 18 -3.81 -18.15 5.20
CA HIS A 18 -4.52 -18.61 6.39
C HIS A 18 -5.73 -17.73 6.65
N ARG A 19 -6.92 -18.35 6.66
CA ARG A 19 -8.19 -17.68 6.94
C ARG A 19 -8.18 -16.99 8.30
N GLY A 20 -7.67 -17.67 9.33
CA GLY A 20 -7.59 -17.13 10.70
C GLY A 20 -6.72 -15.89 10.80
N LEU A 21 -5.57 -15.86 10.10
CA LEU A 21 -4.71 -14.67 10.08
C LEU A 21 -5.44 -13.47 9.47
N LEU A 22 -6.07 -13.66 8.30
CA LEU A 22 -6.80 -12.58 7.63
C LEU A 22 -7.98 -12.08 8.46
N ALA A 23 -8.78 -13.00 9.02
CA ALA A 23 -9.91 -12.64 9.88
C ALA A 23 -9.46 -11.85 11.12
N ARG A 24 -8.28 -12.18 11.67
CA ARG A 24 -7.73 -11.49 12.84
C ARG A 24 -7.29 -10.06 12.54
N VAL A 25 -6.75 -9.81 11.35
CA VAL A 25 -6.17 -8.51 10.98
C VAL A 25 -7.10 -7.61 10.19
N SER A 26 -8.18 -8.17 9.64
CA SER A 26 -9.16 -7.48 8.81
C SER A 26 -10.56 -7.85 9.26
N THR A 27 -11.31 -6.85 9.73
CA THR A 27 -12.74 -6.97 10.03
C THR A 27 -13.55 -7.34 8.79
N ILE A 28 -13.24 -6.76 7.63
CA ILE A 28 -13.89 -7.10 6.35
C ILE A 28 -13.72 -8.59 6.01
N PHE A 29 -12.51 -9.13 6.10
CA PHE A 29 -12.32 -10.57 5.87
C PHE A 29 -12.97 -11.42 6.95
N SER A 30 -12.95 -10.99 8.22
CA SER A 30 -13.68 -11.66 9.30
C SER A 30 -15.17 -11.81 8.97
N ASP A 31 -15.79 -10.72 8.52
CA ASP A 31 -17.20 -10.67 8.13
C ASP A 31 -17.47 -11.56 6.91
N VAL A 32 -16.66 -11.43 5.84
CA VAL A 32 -16.74 -12.26 4.63
C VAL A 32 -16.69 -13.75 4.96
N PHE A 33 -15.88 -14.14 5.94
CA PHE A 33 -15.75 -15.53 6.35
C PHE A 33 -16.87 -15.99 7.31
N SER A 34 -17.50 -15.07 8.03
CA SER A 34 -18.61 -15.39 8.95
C SER A 34 -19.93 -15.67 8.22
N VAL A 35 -20.10 -15.11 7.01
CA VAL A 35 -21.32 -15.29 6.22
C VAL A 35 -21.35 -16.72 5.62
N PRO A 36 -22.42 -17.50 5.86
CA PRO A 36 -22.60 -18.78 5.21
C PRO A 36 -22.71 -18.62 3.69
N GLN A 37 -21.73 -19.15 2.96
CA GLN A 37 -21.74 -19.12 1.50
C GLN A 37 -22.79 -20.10 0.94
N PRO A 38 -23.57 -19.72 -0.09
CA PRO A 38 -24.60 -20.58 -0.65
C PRO A 38 -24.01 -21.86 -1.28
N PRO A 39 -24.67 -23.03 -1.13
CA PRO A 39 -24.09 -24.34 -1.48
C PRO A 39 -23.77 -24.56 -2.96
N LYS A 40 -24.16 -23.66 -3.88
CA LYS A 40 -24.05 -23.84 -5.34
C LYS A 40 -23.07 -22.87 -6.02
N GLY A 41 -22.29 -22.10 -5.26
CA GLY A 41 -21.37 -21.09 -5.82
C GLY A 41 -19.94 -21.15 -5.28
N ASN A 42 -19.61 -22.14 -4.45
CA ASN A 42 -18.31 -22.21 -3.80
C ASN A 42 -17.31 -22.85 -4.74
N GLU A 43 -16.63 -22.03 -5.52
CA GLU A 43 -15.40 -22.44 -6.18
C GLU A 43 -14.39 -22.89 -5.13
N VAL A 44 -13.82 -24.07 -5.35
CA VAL A 44 -12.83 -24.68 -4.45
C VAL A 44 -11.61 -25.03 -5.28
N VAL A 45 -10.46 -24.52 -4.88
CA VAL A 45 -9.15 -24.81 -5.49
C VAL A 45 -8.26 -25.41 -4.42
N GLU A 46 -7.65 -26.56 -4.71
CA GLU A 46 -6.83 -27.32 -3.75
C GLU A 46 -7.54 -27.60 -2.41
N GLY A 47 -8.85 -27.85 -2.44
CA GLY A 47 -9.65 -28.06 -1.24
C GLY A 47 -9.89 -26.81 -0.38
N CYS A 48 -9.50 -25.63 -0.87
CA CYS A 48 -9.68 -24.35 -0.20
C CYS A 48 -10.77 -23.52 -0.92
N PRO A 49 -11.69 -22.86 -0.18
CA PRO A 49 -12.66 -21.96 -0.80
C PRO A 49 -11.96 -20.76 -1.45
N VAL A 50 -12.48 -20.32 -2.60
CA VAL A 50 -11.95 -19.16 -3.34
C VAL A 50 -12.74 -17.90 -3.01
N VAL A 51 -12.04 -16.81 -2.71
CA VAL A 51 -12.60 -15.46 -2.56
C VAL A 51 -12.02 -14.57 -3.65
N HIS A 52 -12.90 -14.03 -4.48
CA HIS A 52 -12.53 -13.13 -5.57
C HIS A 52 -12.40 -11.69 -5.06
N LEU A 53 -11.26 -11.09 -5.36
CA LEU A 53 -10.94 -9.70 -5.05
C LEU A 53 -11.03 -8.88 -6.35
N GLN A 54 -11.39 -7.61 -6.21
CA GLN A 54 -11.42 -6.65 -7.33
C GLN A 54 -10.10 -5.88 -7.47
N ASP A 55 -9.10 -6.26 -6.68
CA ASP A 55 -7.82 -5.58 -6.56
C ASP A 55 -6.81 -6.20 -7.52
N THR A 56 -5.75 -5.46 -7.84
CA THR A 56 -4.69 -5.97 -8.71
C THR A 56 -3.93 -7.09 -8.01
N ALA A 57 -3.40 -8.04 -8.79
CA ALA A 57 -2.58 -9.11 -8.24
C ALA A 57 -1.35 -8.54 -7.50
N GLU A 58 -0.77 -7.47 -8.01
CA GLU A 58 0.41 -6.82 -7.44
C GLU A 58 0.13 -6.17 -6.07
N ASP A 59 -0.96 -5.42 -5.91
CA ASP A 59 -1.33 -4.81 -4.62
C ASP A 59 -1.56 -5.90 -3.56
N VAL A 60 -2.25 -6.99 -3.95
CA VAL A 60 -2.49 -8.13 -3.07
C VAL A 60 -1.18 -8.84 -2.71
N GLN A 61 -0.26 -8.99 -3.66
CA GLN A 61 1.07 -9.54 -3.41
C GLN A 61 1.86 -8.69 -2.40
N PHE A 62 1.84 -7.36 -2.52
CA PHE A 62 2.48 -6.47 -1.55
C PHE A 62 1.86 -6.57 -0.15
N LEU A 63 0.52 -6.64 -0.06
CA LEU A 63 -0.16 -6.83 1.19
C LEU A 63 0.19 -8.18 1.83
N MET A 64 0.12 -9.27 1.07
CA MET A 64 0.46 -10.61 1.57
C MET A 64 1.93 -10.70 1.98
N GLY A 65 2.85 -10.19 1.14
CA GLY A 65 4.27 -10.11 1.48
C GLY A 65 4.53 -9.33 2.77
N THR A 66 3.73 -8.31 3.06
CA THR A 66 3.85 -7.52 4.30
C THR A 66 3.29 -8.26 5.52
N LEU A 67 2.10 -8.86 5.40
CA LEU A 67 1.45 -9.61 6.48
C LEU A 67 2.22 -10.87 6.89
N TYR A 68 2.85 -11.54 5.92
CA TYR A 68 3.58 -12.80 6.14
C TYR A 68 5.08 -12.60 6.33
N GLY A 69 5.66 -11.54 5.73
CA GLY A 69 7.11 -11.32 5.70
C GLY A 69 7.65 -10.40 6.79
N GLN A 70 6.87 -10.07 7.83
CA GLN A 70 7.26 -9.14 8.93
C GLN A 70 7.71 -7.73 8.50
N ARG A 71 7.50 -7.33 7.24
CA ARG A 71 7.90 -6.02 6.72
C ARG A 71 7.18 -4.85 7.41
N CYS A 72 6.01 -5.09 7.97
CA CYS A 72 5.26 -4.06 8.71
C CYS A 72 5.96 -3.57 9.98
N HIS A 73 6.92 -4.33 10.51
CA HIS A 73 7.69 -3.95 11.72
C HIS A 73 9.18 -3.79 11.44
N SER A 74 9.62 -3.91 10.18
CA SER A 74 11.01 -3.67 9.83
C SER A 74 11.28 -2.16 9.88
N LYS A 75 12.48 -1.80 10.34
CA LYS A 75 13.01 -0.42 10.23
C LYS A 75 13.51 -0.13 8.81
N GLU A 76 13.21 -1.00 7.85
CA GLU A 76 13.66 -0.84 6.48
C GLU A 76 12.76 0.19 5.78
N PRO A 77 13.35 1.04 4.93
CA PRO A 77 12.57 1.94 4.11
C PRO A 77 11.59 1.16 3.21
N ILE A 78 10.38 1.67 3.09
CA ILE A 78 9.32 1.07 2.27
C ILE A 78 9.35 1.69 0.87
N ASP A 79 9.14 0.86 -0.12
CA ASP A 79 8.93 1.29 -1.50
C ASP A 79 7.59 2.06 -1.62
N PRO A 80 7.56 3.24 -2.28
CA PRO A 80 6.35 4.03 -2.48
C PRO A 80 5.13 3.25 -3.01
N TRP A 81 5.34 2.35 -3.97
CA TRP A 81 4.28 1.50 -4.54
C TRP A 81 3.70 0.54 -3.52
N VAL A 82 4.56 -0.07 -2.69
CA VAL A 82 4.13 -0.92 -1.58
C VAL A 82 3.30 -0.09 -0.61
N ALA A 83 3.77 1.11 -0.25
CA ALA A 83 3.06 1.97 0.68
C ALA A 83 1.68 2.41 0.18
N THR A 84 1.55 2.84 -1.08
CA THR A 84 0.24 3.22 -1.63
C THR A 84 -0.70 2.02 -1.74
N ALA A 85 -0.19 0.82 -2.09
CA ALA A 85 -0.96 -0.42 -2.07
C ALA A 85 -1.46 -0.75 -0.64
N LEU A 86 -0.58 -0.66 0.36
CA LEU A 86 -0.93 -0.87 1.77
C LEU A 86 -1.94 0.15 2.28
N LEU A 87 -1.88 1.41 1.84
CA LEU A 87 -2.89 2.42 2.18
C LEU A 87 -4.24 2.12 1.52
N ARG A 88 -4.26 1.77 0.23
CA ARG A 88 -5.49 1.40 -0.50
C ARG A 88 -6.16 0.19 0.13
N LEU A 89 -5.44 -0.93 0.22
CA LEU A 89 -5.97 -2.19 0.71
C LEU A 89 -6.17 -2.18 2.22
N GLY A 90 -5.30 -1.52 2.97
CA GLY A 90 -5.45 -1.37 4.42
C GLY A 90 -6.72 -0.61 4.79
N ARG A 91 -7.10 0.42 4.01
CA ARG A 91 -8.39 1.09 4.19
C ARG A 91 -9.55 0.24 3.70
N LYS A 92 -9.46 -0.36 2.51
CA LYS A 92 -10.52 -1.18 1.89
C LYS A 92 -10.92 -2.39 2.74
N TYR A 93 -9.93 -3.06 3.32
CA TYR A 93 -10.11 -4.24 4.15
C TYR A 93 -10.01 -3.96 5.65
N GLU A 94 -9.98 -2.69 6.04
CA GLU A 94 -9.90 -2.26 7.44
C GLU A 94 -8.74 -2.89 8.23
N ILE A 95 -7.58 -3.05 7.59
CA ILE A 95 -6.33 -3.49 8.22
C ILE A 95 -5.64 -2.28 8.85
N GLN A 96 -6.25 -1.79 9.93
CA GLN A 96 -5.93 -0.48 10.53
C GLN A 96 -4.47 -0.32 10.94
N PHE A 97 -3.83 -1.37 11.47
CA PHE A 97 -2.44 -1.26 11.91
C PHE A 97 -1.48 -0.98 10.75
N LEU A 98 -1.70 -1.59 9.57
CA LEU A 98 -0.89 -1.32 8.37
C LEU A 98 -1.16 0.07 7.83
N PHE A 99 -2.43 0.45 7.75
CA PHE A 99 -2.83 1.77 7.29
C PHE A 99 -2.19 2.87 8.15
N ASN A 100 -2.31 2.75 9.48
CA ASN A 100 -1.77 3.73 10.42
C ASN A 100 -0.24 3.77 10.41
N GLU A 101 0.43 2.62 10.30
CA GLU A 101 1.89 2.55 10.16
C GLU A 101 2.38 3.32 8.94
N VAL A 102 1.78 3.09 7.76
CA VAL A 102 2.20 3.77 6.53
C VAL A 102 1.88 5.27 6.58
N VAL A 103 0.74 5.67 7.14
CA VAL A 103 0.43 7.09 7.37
C VAL A 103 1.45 7.74 8.31
N ALA A 104 1.82 7.06 9.39
CA ALA A 104 2.81 7.57 10.35
C ALA A 104 4.18 7.74 9.68
N ARG A 105 4.61 6.77 8.88
CA ARG A 105 5.84 6.84 8.09
C ARG A 105 5.82 7.99 7.09
N LEU A 106 4.72 8.18 6.35
CA LEU A 106 4.58 9.29 5.42
C LEU A 106 4.72 10.64 6.15
N LYS A 107 4.11 10.80 7.32
CA LYS A 107 4.22 12.02 8.13
C LYS A 107 5.60 12.23 8.76
N ALA A 108 6.36 11.16 8.96
CA ALA A 108 7.73 11.25 9.46
C ALA A 108 8.68 11.81 8.40
N ASP A 109 8.50 11.39 7.15
CA ASP A 109 9.32 11.85 6.02
C ASP A 109 8.76 13.12 5.34
N LEU A 110 7.46 13.42 5.50
CA LEU A 110 6.80 14.63 5.00
C LEU A 110 6.27 15.49 6.17
N PRO A 111 7.03 16.51 6.60
CA PRO A 111 6.63 17.43 7.67
C PRO A 111 5.26 18.07 7.44
N CYS A 112 4.36 17.95 8.42
CA CYS A 112 3.03 18.58 8.37
C CYS A 112 3.00 20.01 8.91
N THR A 113 4.13 20.55 9.39
CA THR A 113 4.25 21.92 9.91
C THR A 113 5.60 22.55 9.56
N LEU A 114 5.66 23.89 9.53
CA LEU A 114 6.91 24.61 9.28
C LEU A 114 7.98 24.31 10.34
N THR A 115 7.58 24.23 11.62
CA THR A 115 8.50 23.88 12.72
C THR A 115 9.13 22.50 12.54
N GLN A 116 8.36 21.52 12.05
CA GLN A 116 8.89 20.19 11.72
C GLN A 116 9.85 20.27 10.53
N HIS A 117 9.51 21.03 9.49
CA HIS A 117 10.39 21.21 8.31
C HIS A 117 11.73 21.88 8.66
N ASP A 118 11.72 22.87 9.57
CA ASP A 118 12.92 23.60 9.96
C ASP A 118 13.79 22.83 10.96
N SER A 119 13.31 21.69 11.47
CA SER A 119 14.05 20.85 12.40
C SER A 119 15.24 20.16 11.71
N PRO A 120 16.40 20.02 12.38
CA PRO A 120 17.55 19.31 11.82
C PRO A 120 17.19 17.88 11.41
N GLY A 121 17.48 17.53 10.15
CA GLY A 121 17.21 16.19 9.61
C GLY A 121 15.81 15.99 9.01
N ALA A 122 14.95 17.02 9.00
CA ALA A 122 13.61 16.97 8.39
C ALA A 122 13.59 16.78 6.88
N ARG A 123 14.75 16.93 6.21
CA ARG A 123 14.92 16.70 4.77
C ARG A 123 15.53 15.32 4.45
N SER A 124 15.76 14.49 5.46
CA SER A 124 16.30 13.14 5.28
C SER A 124 15.14 12.16 5.20
N TRP A 125 14.92 11.57 4.02
CA TRP A 125 14.07 10.39 3.87
C TRP A 125 14.66 9.24 4.68
N LYS A 126 13.87 8.68 5.60
CA LYS A 126 14.28 7.56 6.45
C LYS A 126 13.33 6.38 6.33
N GLU A 127 12.05 6.68 6.09
CA GLU A 127 11.00 5.69 6.01
C GLU A 127 10.73 5.22 4.58
N PHE A 128 11.18 5.97 3.57
CA PHE A 128 10.96 5.65 2.15
C PHE A 128 12.24 5.68 1.30
N GLN A 129 12.32 4.78 0.32
CA GLN A 129 13.31 4.84 -0.76
C GLN A 129 12.85 5.84 -1.84
N VAL A 130 13.05 7.14 -1.59
CA VAL A 130 12.57 8.17 -2.51
C VAL A 130 13.63 8.60 -3.51
N THR A 131 13.29 8.44 -4.79
CA THR A 131 13.87 9.20 -5.90
C THR A 131 12.99 10.41 -6.20
N THR A 132 13.49 11.37 -6.99
CA THR A 132 12.69 12.53 -7.41
C THR A 132 11.39 12.13 -8.13
N SER A 133 11.40 11.02 -8.87
CA SER A 133 10.24 10.45 -9.56
C SER A 133 9.20 9.88 -8.58
N ASN A 134 9.66 9.26 -7.49
CA ASN A 134 8.81 8.65 -6.49
C ASN A 134 8.07 9.67 -5.63
N LEU A 135 8.65 10.86 -5.41
CA LEU A 135 8.01 11.94 -4.67
C LEU A 135 6.78 12.47 -5.42
N GLN A 136 6.87 12.62 -6.74
CA GLN A 136 5.75 13.08 -7.57
C GLN A 136 4.58 12.09 -7.47
N TYR A 137 4.87 10.79 -7.64
CA TYR A 137 3.88 9.72 -7.47
C TYR A 137 3.19 9.77 -6.10
N LEU A 138 3.95 9.90 -5.00
CA LEU A 138 3.37 9.99 -3.65
C LEU A 138 2.53 11.26 -3.47
N THR A 139 2.91 12.37 -4.10
CA THR A 139 2.17 13.64 -4.05
C THR A 139 0.83 13.50 -4.76
N GLU A 140 0.84 12.95 -5.98
CA GLU A 140 -0.36 12.68 -6.77
C GLU A 140 -1.30 11.71 -6.03
N PHE A 141 -0.75 10.61 -5.51
CA PHE A 141 -1.51 9.67 -4.70
C PHE A 141 -2.14 10.34 -3.46
N ALA A 142 -1.36 11.10 -2.69
CA ALA A 142 -1.86 11.77 -1.50
C ALA A 142 -2.96 12.79 -1.82
N HIS A 143 -2.90 13.42 -3.00
CA HIS A 143 -3.92 14.35 -3.49
C HIS A 143 -5.23 13.62 -3.82
N ASP A 144 -5.15 12.52 -4.56
CA ASP A 144 -6.31 11.87 -5.16
C ASP A 144 -6.96 10.80 -4.28
N CYS A 145 -6.21 10.20 -3.35
CA CYS A 145 -6.67 9.04 -2.58
C CYS A 145 -7.87 9.33 -1.64
N GLY A 146 -8.19 10.61 -1.41
CA GLY A 146 -9.26 11.03 -0.51
C GLY A 146 -9.03 10.59 0.94
N ILE A 147 -7.78 10.33 1.36
CA ILE A 147 -7.42 9.97 2.74
C ILE A 147 -7.23 11.27 3.55
N PRO A 148 -8.12 11.61 4.50
CA PRO A 148 -8.02 12.87 5.25
C PRO A 148 -6.70 13.02 6.02
N GLU A 149 -6.15 11.92 6.52
CA GLU A 149 -4.91 11.88 7.30
C GLU A 149 -3.68 12.31 6.50
N LEU A 150 -3.74 12.23 5.16
CA LEU A 150 -2.65 12.62 4.27
C LEU A 150 -2.75 14.09 3.83
N ARG A 151 -3.84 14.80 4.12
CA ARG A 151 -3.97 16.21 3.72
C ARG A 151 -2.87 17.10 4.28
N CYS A 152 -2.35 16.77 5.47
CA CYS A 152 -1.30 17.58 6.09
C CYS A 152 0.07 17.44 5.41
N VAL A 153 0.31 16.37 4.64
CA VAL A 153 1.58 16.18 3.93
C VAL A 153 1.61 16.89 2.57
N LEU A 154 0.45 17.29 2.02
CA LEU A 154 0.35 17.90 0.70
C LEU A 154 1.17 19.19 0.54
N PRO A 155 1.14 20.17 1.47
CA PRO A 155 1.87 21.43 1.28
C PRO A 155 3.37 21.21 1.10
N ILE A 156 3.97 20.32 1.90
CA ILE A 156 5.40 20.05 1.81
C ILE A 156 5.74 19.18 0.59
N ALA A 157 4.87 18.22 0.25
CA ALA A 157 5.03 17.38 -0.92
C ALA A 157 5.05 18.24 -2.20
N TYR A 158 4.10 19.17 -2.37
CA TYR A 158 4.10 20.13 -3.48
C TYR A 158 5.32 21.05 -3.48
N TYR A 159 5.70 21.58 -2.31
CA TYR A 159 6.89 22.43 -2.23
C TYR A 159 8.15 21.67 -2.71
N TRP A 160 8.34 20.44 -2.27
CA TRP A 160 9.51 19.64 -2.65
C TRP A 160 9.46 19.16 -4.10
N THR A 161 8.28 18.86 -4.68
CA THR A 161 8.19 18.55 -6.12
C THR A 161 8.56 19.76 -6.99
N THR A 162 8.34 20.99 -6.51
CA THR A 162 8.75 22.21 -7.21
C THR A 162 10.23 22.56 -7.04
N ASN A 163 10.97 21.91 -6.13
CA ASN A 163 12.40 22.16 -5.90
C ASN A 163 13.32 21.52 -6.96
N ARG A 164 12.77 21.25 -8.15
CA ARG A 164 13.46 20.69 -9.31
C ARG A 164 13.84 21.83 -10.28
N PRO A 165 14.82 21.64 -11.18
CA PRO A 165 15.10 22.63 -12.22
C PRO A 165 13.81 22.95 -12.99
N GLY A 166 13.50 24.24 -13.18
CA GLY A 166 12.24 24.66 -13.82
C GLY A 166 12.03 24.04 -15.20
N VAL A 167 13.11 23.81 -15.95
CA VAL A 167 13.08 23.09 -17.23
C VAL A 167 12.52 21.67 -17.11
N SER A 168 12.83 20.94 -16.03
CA SER A 168 12.30 19.59 -15.78
C SER A 168 10.82 19.61 -15.39
N ILE A 169 10.37 20.68 -14.74
CA ILE A 169 8.96 20.85 -14.37
C ILE A 169 8.13 21.20 -15.62
N ILE A 170 8.64 22.11 -16.45
CA ILE A 170 7.95 22.61 -17.65
C ILE A 170 7.93 21.56 -18.76
N LYS A 171 8.98 20.73 -18.89
CA LYS A 171 9.05 19.66 -19.89
C LYS A 171 7.99 18.56 -19.66
N GLY A 172 7.49 18.40 -18.44
CA GLY A 172 6.45 17.42 -18.12
C GLY A 172 6.91 15.96 -18.31
N ASP A 173 5.97 15.08 -18.65
CA ASP A 173 6.15 13.62 -18.71
C ASP A 173 6.87 13.11 -19.98
N GLU A 174 7.51 13.98 -20.78
CA GLU A 174 8.19 13.58 -22.03
C GLU A 174 9.32 12.55 -21.83
N ASP A 175 9.80 12.36 -20.58
CA ASP A 175 10.84 11.37 -20.23
C ASP A 175 10.36 10.29 -19.22
N TYR A 176 9.07 10.23 -18.86
CA TYR A 176 8.58 9.27 -17.85
C TYR A 176 7.94 8.04 -18.51
N GLY A 177 8.65 6.92 -18.46
CA GLY A 177 8.07 5.60 -18.74
C GLY A 177 6.99 5.23 -17.72
N PRO A 178 6.21 4.14 -17.95
CA PRO A 178 5.13 3.75 -17.07
C PRO A 178 5.63 3.62 -15.62
N TYR A 179 4.93 4.28 -14.70
CA TYR A 179 5.30 4.48 -13.29
C TYR A 179 5.50 3.19 -12.48
N TYR A 180 5.23 2.01 -13.04
CA TYR A 180 5.43 0.71 -12.39
C TYR A 180 6.76 0.07 -12.85
N PRO A 181 7.76 -0.07 -11.97
CA PRO A 181 8.81 -1.04 -12.23
C PRO A 181 8.15 -2.42 -12.21
N ALA A 182 8.22 -3.14 -13.33
CA ALA A 182 7.74 -4.51 -13.39
C ALA A 182 8.52 -5.35 -12.36
N TYR A 183 7.93 -5.59 -11.19
CA TYR A 183 8.46 -6.56 -10.24
C TYR A 183 8.34 -7.92 -10.91
N LYS A 184 9.45 -8.43 -11.43
CA LYS A 184 9.51 -9.78 -11.99
C LYS A 184 9.10 -10.74 -10.88
N ALA A 185 7.90 -11.31 -11.01
CA ALA A 185 7.50 -12.47 -10.26
C ALA A 185 8.63 -13.51 -10.42
N SER A 186 9.34 -13.77 -9.33
CA SER A 186 10.26 -14.90 -9.28
C SER A 186 9.38 -16.14 -9.22
N ALA A 187 9.36 -16.89 -10.32
CA ALA A 187 8.73 -18.19 -10.45
C ALA A 187 9.40 -19.23 -9.54
#